data_AF-A0A8T4RZN9-F1
#
_entry.id   AF-A0A8T4RZN9-F1
#
_cell.length_a   1.000
_cell.length_b   1.000
_cell.length_c   1.000
_cell.angle_alpha   90.00
_cell.angle_beta   90.00
_cell.angle_gamma   90.00
#
_symmetry.space_group_name_H-M   'P 1'
#
loop_
_entity.id
_entity.type
_entity.pdbx_description
1 polymer ?
#
loop_
_entity_poly.entity_id
_entity_poly.type
_entity_poly.pdbx_seq_one_letter_code
_entity_poly.pdbx_strand_id
1 'polypeptide(L)' 'MSNCSFCGNLIKLGSGVTLIRNDSRILRFCKSKCEKNMLKLNRKSRNIKWTKFYEKGTK' A
#
# COMPACT_ATOMS: atom_id res chain seq x y z
N MET A 1 -7.77 12.20 -7.25
CA MET A 1 -7.05 10.92 -7.42
C MET A 1 -6.38 10.56 -6.12
N SER A 2 -6.53 9.33 -5.64
CA SER A 2 -5.97 8.89 -4.36
C SER A 2 -4.70 8.06 -4.57
N ASN A 3 -3.70 8.22 -3.70
CA ASN A 3 -2.49 7.42 -3.72
C ASN A 3 -2.69 6.12 -2.96
N CYS A 4 -2.10 5.03 -3.46
CA CYS A 4 -2.05 3.75 -2.77
C CYS A 4 -1.13 3.83 -1.55
N SER A 5 -1.65 3.46 -0.38
CA SER A 5 -0.92 3.49 0.90
C SER A 5 0.30 2.57 0.92
N PHE A 6 0.34 1.56 0.04
CA PHE A 6 1.44 0.59 0.01
C PHE A 6 2.51 0.91 -1.04
N CYS A 7 2.12 1.13 -2.29
CA CYS A 7 3.06 1.29 -3.39
C CYS A 7 3.30 2.74 -3.82
N GLY A 8 2.46 3.68 -3.38
CA GLY A 8 2.56 5.09 -3.76
C GLY A 8 2.08 5.40 -5.18
N ASN A 9 1.53 4.42 -5.90
CA ASN A 9 0.95 4.63 -7.22
C ASN A 9 -0.45 5.26 -7.13
N LEU A 10 -0.81 6.02 -8.15
CA LEU A 10 -2.15 6.57 -8.30
C LEU A 10 -3.17 5.45 -8.48
N ILE A 11 -4.30 5.56 -7.79
CA ILE A 11 -5.44 4.66 -7.92
C ILE A 11 -6.36 5.22 -9.01
N LYS A 12 -6.67 4.38 -10.00
CA LYS A 12 -7.65 4.70 -11.04
C LYS A 12 -9.05 4.80 -10.42
N LEU A 13 -9.84 5.77 -10.87
CA LEU A 13 -11.23 5.93 -10.44
C LEU A 13 -12.03 4.63 -10.69
N GLY A 14 -12.87 4.25 -9.74
CA GLY A 14 -13.63 3.00 -9.78
C GLY A 14 -12.81 1.73 -9.63
N SER A 15 -11.51 1.83 -9.29
CA SER A 15 -10.63 0.67 -9.09
C SER A 15 -9.97 0.71 -7.72
N GLY A 16 -9.59 -0.47 -7.22
CA GLY A 16 -8.91 -0.62 -5.94
C GLY A 16 -9.86 -0.96 -4.80
N VAL A 17 -9.29 -1.07 -3.60
CA VAL A 17 -10.00 -1.43 -2.38
C VAL A 17 -9.63 -0.43 -1.29
N THR A 18 -10.63 0.01 -0.53
CA THR A 18 -10.43 0.84 0.66
C THR A 18 -10.69 -0.02 1.88
N LEU A 19 -9.66 -0.19 2.71
CA LEU A 19 -9.76 -0.88 3.99
C LEU A 19 -9.77 0.17 5.11
N ILE A 20 -10.80 0.13 5.93
CA ILE A 20 -10.91 0.96 7.15
C ILE A 20 -10.54 0.06 8.32
N ARG A 21 -9.47 0.44 9.05
CA ARG A 21 -9.08 -0.25 10.28
C ARG A 21 -9.94 0.23 11.46
N ASN A 22 -10.02 -0.58 12.50
CA ASN A 22 -10.68 -0.23 13.77
C ASN A 22 -10.13 1.07 14.37
N ASP A 23 -8.84 1.36 14.13
CA ASP A 23 -8.17 2.61 14.55
C ASP A 23 -8.60 3.84 13.74
N SER A 24 -9.72 3.79 13.00
CA SER A 24 -10.22 4.79 12.04
C SER A 24 -9.28 5.11 10.86
N ARG A 25 -8.17 4.37 10.70
CA ARG A 25 -7.21 4.59 9.62
C ARG A 25 -7.73 4.04 8.29
N ILE A 26 -7.76 4.91 7.28
CA ILE A 26 -8.17 4.58 5.92
C ILE A 26 -6.93 4.17 5.11
N LEU A 27 -6.87 2.90 4.74
CA LEU A 27 -5.85 2.36 3.84
C LEU A 27 -6.45 2.16 2.46
N ARG A 28 -5.82 2.73 1.44
CA ARG A 28 -6.25 2.58 0.04
C ARG A 28 -5.26 1.74 -0.72
N PHE A 29 -5.75 0.73 -1.43
CA PHE A 29 -4.95 -0.21 -2.21
C PHE A 29 -5.32 -0.16 -3.68
N CYS A 30 -4.32 -0.13 -4.56
CA CYS A 30 -4.55 -0.14 -6.01
C CYS A 30 -4.85 -1.54 -6.58
N LYS A 31 -4.30 -2.61 -5.97
CA LYS A 31 -4.40 -4.01 -6.43
C LYS A 31 -4.35 -4.96 -5.23
N SER A 32 -4.90 -6.17 -5.39
CA SER A 32 -4.84 -7.23 -4.35
C SER A 32 -3.41 -7.62 -3.96
N LYS A 33 -2.42 -7.39 -4.84
CA LYS A 33 -0.99 -7.54 -4.51
C LYS A 33 -0.56 -6.64 -3.35
N CYS A 34 -1.04 -5.39 -3.31
CA CYS A 34 -0.71 -4.42 -2.26
C CYS A 34 -1.37 -4.81 -0.94
N GLU A 35 -2.64 -5.21 -1.01
CA GLU A 35 -3.40 -5.68 0.14
C GLU A 35 -2.76 -6.92 0.78
N LYS A 36 -2.47 -7.97 0.00
CA LYS A 36 -1.85 -9.20 0.50
C LYS A 36 -0.47 -8.95 1.11
N ASN A 37 0.35 -8.09 0.51
CA ASN A 37 1.66 -7.78 1.06
C ASN A 37 1.57 -7.08 2.42
N MET A 38 0.59 -6.18 2.59
CA MET A 38 0.43 -5.42 3.83
C MET A 38 -0.27 -6.22 4.92
N LEU A 39 -1.35 -6.95 4.59
CA LEU A 39 -2.19 -7.64 5.58
C LEU A 39 -1.76 -9.08 5.86
N LYS A 40 -1.41 -9.85 4.82
CA LYS A 40 -1.08 -11.28 4.98
C LYS A 40 0.41 -11.48 5.26
N LEU A 41 1.25 -10.75 4.55
CA LEU A 41 2.70 -10.92 4.63
C LEU A 41 3.36 -9.92 5.60
N ASN A 42 2.61 -8.97 6.17
CA ASN A 42 3.11 -7.93 7.08
C ASN A 42 4.38 -7.21 6.59
N ARG A 43 4.53 -7.06 5.27
CA ARG A 43 5.71 -6.41 4.69
C ARG A 43 5.56 -4.90 4.78
N LYS A 44 6.61 -4.22 5.21
CA LYS A 44 6.70 -2.75 5.17
C LYS A 44 7.05 -2.31 3.74
N SER A 45 6.37 -1.30 3.21
CA SER A 45 6.61 -0.75 1.88
C SER A 45 8.07 -0.35 1.68
N ARG A 46 8.69 0.26 2.70
CA ARG A 46 10.09 0.70 2.71
C ARG A 46 11.11 -0.40 2.38
N ASN A 47 10.80 -1.65 2.71
CA ASN A 47 11.70 -2.79 2.50
C ASN A 47 11.52 -3.44 1.12
N ILE A 48 10.56 -2.98 0.31
CA ILE A 48 10.20 -3.62 -0.96
C ILE A 48 10.58 -2.75 -2.15
N LYS A 49 11.55 -3.25 -2.92
CA LYS A 49 12.17 -2.61 -4.08
C LYS A 49 11.22 -2.04 -5.14
N TRP A 50 10.04 -2.63 -5.34
CA TRP A 50 9.11 -2.19 -6.39
C TRP A 50 8.14 -1.09 -5.94
N THR A 51 8.13 -0.73 -4.65
CA THR A 51 7.29 0.38 -4.17
C THR A 51 8.03 1.71 -4.33
N LYS A 52 7.30 2.80 -4.53
CA LYS A 52 7.90 4.15 -4.59
C LYS A 52 8.50 4.61 -3.27
N PHE A 53 8.09 3.98 -2.16
CA PHE A 53 8.59 4.27 -0.82
C PHE A 53 9.83 3.45 -0.47
N TYR A 54 10.39 2.71 -1.42
CA TYR A 54 11.58 1.92 -1.18
C TYR A 54 12.77 2.82 -0.86
N GLU A 55 13.35 2.62 0.31
CA GLU A 55 14.55 3.31 0.74
C GLU A 55 15.71 2.32 0.69
N LYS A 56 16.67 2.56 -0.21
CA LYS A 56 17.86 1.72 -0.36
C LYS A 56 18.86 2.09 0.75
N GLY A 57 18.76 1.45 1.91
CA GLY A 57 19.81 1.51 2.93
C GLY A 57 19.41 2.00 4.32
N THR A 58 18.21 1.68 4.81
CA THR A 58 17.95 1.71 6.26
C THR A 58 18.38 0.37 6.87
N LYS A 59 19.54 0.41 7.54
CA LYS A 59 20.08 -0.64 8.41
C LYS A 59 19.05 -1.07 9.47
#